data_AF-A0A9C8RKT5-F1
#
_entry.id   AF-A0A9C8RKT5-F1
#
_cell.length_a   1.000
_cell.length_b   1.000
_cell.length_c   1.000
_cell.angle_alpha   90.00
_cell.angle_beta   90.00
_cell.angle_gamma   90.00
#
_symmetry.space_group_name_H-M   'P 1'
#
loop_
_entity.id
_entity.type
_entity.pdbx_description
1 polymer ?
#
loop_
_entity_poly.entity_id
_entity_poly.type
_entity_poly.pdbx_seq_one_letter_code
_entity_poly.pdbx_strand_id
1 'polypeptide(L)'
;MCFRTICAQPSALLTTNPLPTVALAMSLFWMSTSSAADDNRPDQGWMTNLTPLQTLRPSPAQAVPGLRESIEALEGSGNTWHPDIAESTLSLARHAQEAGDHVEAIALLERAVHVSRVNHGLFSLQQVNALEMQIDSHLALGQWPEADGLQQYLFYVHSRAMADDDPALIPALEAYAQWNIEAFRRRLGEFPATRLIDAYHLTSVALSIVDRDPALAEQSREIMLERLAYLAWMMARTGAQDRQEAQYTNIRLVDDNWVDHVTDRRYRRYNNPFLQGEYALEQIVEMRAARLAAVEAAGVMGEQRDRLLVAHTNAILDLADWFLLFERRNASADVYESAWLTMQDETDALQELVFDRIVMLPRFETTRQPTGDPVPTRDMQATAGSISGSPVTTGAGAPETAKAADSEETSTVPYVVMEFDINQYGRAVNVDILESWPEDDVGMHRRLIGALRDSRMRPIIRDGNASRVEDLVYRFPYEIESSESGTQ
;
A
#
# COMPACT_ATOMS: atom_id res chain seq x y z
N MET A 1 -7.92 11.89 37.69
CA MET A 1 -8.45 11.01 38.76
C MET A 1 -7.97 9.60 38.49
N CYS A 2 -7.27 9.03 39.48
CA CYS A 2 -6.94 7.61 39.68
C CYS A 2 -6.25 6.82 38.56
N PHE A 3 -4.91 6.75 38.71
CA PHE A 3 -4.08 5.61 38.32
C PHE A 3 -4.70 4.27 38.78
N ARG A 4 -4.65 3.25 37.92
CA ARG A 4 -4.84 1.85 38.32
C ARG A 4 -3.69 0.99 37.82
N THR A 5 -2.75 0.79 38.73
CA THR A 5 -1.88 -0.37 38.86
C THR A 5 -2.72 -1.64 38.91
N ILE A 6 -2.41 -2.66 38.10
CA ILE A 6 -2.84 -4.03 38.35
C ILE A 6 -1.62 -4.94 38.26
N CYS A 7 -1.24 -5.47 39.42
CA CYS A 7 -0.24 -6.49 39.62
C CYS A 7 -0.64 -7.81 38.96
N ALA A 8 0.40 -8.52 38.51
CA ALA A 8 0.39 -9.94 38.21
C ALA A 8 0.05 -10.81 39.43
N GLN A 9 -0.63 -11.94 39.20
CA GLN A 9 -0.42 -13.16 39.97
C GLN A 9 -0.46 -14.42 39.10
N PRO A 10 0.28 -15.48 39.48
CA PRO A 10 0.59 -16.64 38.66
C PRO A 10 -0.19 -17.90 39.07
N SER A 11 -0.07 -18.97 38.25
CA SER A 11 -0.35 -20.41 38.49
C SER A 11 -1.19 -20.97 37.31
N ALA A 12 -1.00 -22.17 36.75
CA ALA A 12 -0.11 -23.28 37.03
C ALA A 12 -0.25 -24.33 35.90
N LEU A 13 0.85 -25.05 35.65
CA LEU A 13 0.94 -26.48 35.27
C LEU A 13 0.43 -26.96 33.90
N LEU A 14 1.40 -27.11 32.98
CA LEU A 14 1.78 -28.35 32.29
C LEU A 14 0.75 -29.49 32.22
N THR A 15 0.29 -29.77 31.00
CA THR A 15 0.11 -31.14 30.52
C THR A 15 0.70 -31.29 29.12
N THR A 16 1.74 -32.10 29.04
CA THR A 16 2.34 -32.64 27.83
C THR A 16 1.42 -33.69 27.21
N ASN A 17 1.31 -33.74 25.88
CA ASN A 17 1.24 -35.00 25.14
C ASN A 17 1.47 -34.80 23.63
N PRO A 18 1.88 -35.88 22.92
CA PRO A 18 2.83 -35.80 21.82
C PRO A 18 2.20 -35.66 20.42
N LEU A 19 3.02 -35.19 19.50
CA LEU A 19 2.85 -35.20 18.04
C LEU A 19 2.28 -36.52 17.51
N PRO A 20 1.58 -36.45 16.36
CA PRO A 20 2.02 -37.28 15.26
C PRO A 20 2.37 -36.44 14.04
N THR A 21 3.62 -36.61 13.63
CA THR A 21 4.16 -36.43 12.29
C THR A 21 3.18 -36.83 11.19
N VAL A 22 2.77 -35.87 10.37
CA VAL A 22 2.48 -36.09 8.95
C VAL A 22 3.34 -35.10 8.18
N ALA A 23 4.42 -35.64 7.61
CA ALA A 23 5.32 -34.92 6.74
C ALA A 23 4.75 -34.85 5.32
N LEU A 24 4.85 -33.65 4.75
CA LEU A 24 5.18 -33.30 3.37
C LEU A 24 4.44 -34.02 2.22
N ALA A 25 3.69 -33.24 1.42
CA ALA A 25 4.22 -32.69 0.16
C ALA A 25 3.06 -32.15 -0.71
N MET A 26 3.05 -30.85 -1.00
CA MET A 26 3.07 -30.29 -2.37
C MET A 26 2.94 -28.75 -2.36
N SER A 27 4.04 -28.10 -2.75
CA SER A 27 4.18 -26.87 -3.57
C SER A 27 3.21 -25.70 -3.31
N LEU A 28 3.59 -24.56 -2.69
CA LEU A 28 4.61 -23.54 -3.07
C LEU A 28 4.56 -23.11 -4.55
N PHE A 29 4.00 -21.91 -4.74
CA PHE A 29 4.13 -20.85 -5.78
C PHE A 29 2.73 -20.21 -5.82
N TRP A 30 2.51 -18.98 -5.34
CA TRP A 30 2.93 -17.72 -5.95
C TRP A 30 3.61 -16.79 -4.94
N MET A 31 4.82 -16.39 -5.27
CA MET A 31 5.56 -15.31 -4.64
C MET A 31 5.59 -14.20 -5.69
N SER A 32 4.89 -13.10 -5.43
CA SER A 32 5.04 -11.88 -6.23
C SER A 32 6.39 -11.25 -5.88
N THR A 33 7.43 -11.62 -6.62
CA THR A 33 8.66 -10.85 -6.68
C THR A 33 8.43 -9.64 -7.57
N SER A 34 8.30 -8.45 -6.99
CA SER A 34 8.55 -7.22 -7.72
C SER A 34 10.07 -7.10 -7.90
N SER A 35 10.58 -7.33 -9.11
CA SER A 35 11.89 -6.82 -9.51
C SER A 35 11.65 -5.62 -10.42
N ALA A 36 12.06 -4.44 -9.95
CA ALA A 36 12.29 -3.30 -10.81
C ALA A 36 13.38 -3.67 -11.83
N ALA A 37 13.05 -3.51 -13.11
CA ALA A 37 14.01 -3.41 -14.19
C ALA A 37 14.68 -2.03 -14.16
N ASP A 38 15.95 -1.94 -14.57
CA ASP A 38 16.30 -0.89 -15.52
C ASP A 38 17.39 -1.31 -16.52
N ASP A 39 17.11 -0.92 -17.76
CA ASP A 39 17.88 -0.64 -18.98
C ASP A 39 19.24 -1.32 -19.27
N ASN A 40 19.33 -2.12 -20.36
CA ASN A 40 19.65 -1.76 -21.77
C ASN A 40 21.17 -1.57 -22.01
N ARG A 41 21.86 -2.31 -22.89
CA ARG A 41 21.91 -2.11 -24.36
C ARG A 41 22.89 -3.13 -25.04
N PRO A 42 23.11 -3.14 -26.37
CA PRO A 42 23.04 -4.35 -27.19
C PRO A 42 24.29 -4.65 -28.05
N ASP A 43 24.88 -5.85 -27.92
CA ASP A 43 25.92 -6.26 -28.85
C ASP A 43 26.19 -7.78 -28.84
N GLN A 44 25.80 -8.38 -29.96
CA GLN A 44 26.38 -9.55 -30.63
C GLN A 44 27.19 -10.57 -29.79
N GLY A 45 26.54 -11.71 -29.57
CA GLY A 45 26.93 -12.91 -30.31
C GLY A 45 27.86 -13.89 -29.59
N TRP A 46 27.27 -15.02 -29.20
CA TRP A 46 27.66 -16.31 -29.76
C TRP A 46 26.55 -17.34 -29.54
N MET A 47 26.16 -18.00 -30.62
CA MET A 47 25.28 -19.17 -30.64
C MET A 47 25.79 -20.26 -29.69
N THR A 48 24.87 -20.95 -29.00
CA THR A 48 24.74 -22.40 -29.18
C THR A 48 23.42 -22.95 -28.60
N ASN A 49 22.50 -23.27 -29.52
CA ASN A 49 21.61 -24.42 -29.57
C ASN A 49 20.92 -24.92 -28.28
N LEU A 50 19.66 -24.51 -28.10
CA LEU A 50 18.61 -25.41 -27.64
C LEU A 50 17.38 -25.22 -28.55
N THR A 51 17.05 -26.26 -29.30
CA THR A 51 15.82 -26.40 -30.07
C THR A 51 14.59 -26.13 -29.19
N PRO A 52 13.66 -25.24 -29.57
CA PRO A 52 12.41 -25.10 -28.85
C PRO A 52 11.47 -26.23 -29.26
N LEU A 53 11.01 -27.03 -28.30
CA LEU A 53 9.72 -27.69 -28.44
C LEU A 53 8.67 -26.59 -28.38
N GLN A 54 8.35 -26.01 -29.53
CA GLN A 54 7.12 -25.25 -29.76
C GLN A 54 5.96 -26.20 -29.49
N THR A 55 5.43 -26.17 -28.27
CA THR A 55 4.05 -26.61 -28.04
C THR A 55 3.18 -25.65 -28.85
N LEU A 56 2.57 -26.21 -29.90
CA LEU A 56 1.74 -25.52 -30.89
C LEU A 56 0.46 -25.01 -30.20
N ARG A 57 0.53 -23.88 -29.48
CA ARG A 57 -0.67 -23.16 -29.05
C ARG A 57 -1.28 -22.57 -30.32
N PRO A 58 -2.54 -22.92 -30.69
CA PRO A 58 -3.14 -22.41 -31.92
C PRO A 58 -3.14 -20.88 -31.88
N SER A 59 -2.78 -20.24 -32.99
CA SER A 59 -2.84 -18.78 -33.11
C SER A 59 -4.27 -18.30 -32.84
N PRO A 60 -4.49 -17.09 -32.29
CA PRO A 60 -5.83 -16.55 -32.03
C PRO A 60 -6.74 -16.59 -33.28
N ALA A 61 -6.17 -16.43 -34.48
CA ALA A 61 -6.86 -16.55 -35.77
C ALA A 61 -7.46 -17.95 -36.06
N GLN A 62 -6.98 -19.00 -35.41
CA GLN A 62 -7.45 -20.38 -35.55
C GLN A 62 -8.39 -20.82 -34.42
N ALA A 63 -8.31 -20.18 -33.24
CA ALA A 63 -9.11 -20.55 -32.08
C ALA A 63 -10.54 -19.97 -32.12
N VAL A 64 -10.68 -18.72 -32.59
CA VAL A 64 -11.98 -18.02 -32.63
C VAL A 64 -13.06 -18.74 -33.46
N PRO A 65 -12.79 -19.21 -34.69
CA PRO A 65 -13.80 -19.92 -35.47
C PRO A 65 -14.30 -21.20 -34.77
N GLY A 66 -13.40 -21.99 -34.19
CA GLY A 66 -13.76 -23.23 -33.50
C GLY A 66 -14.62 -23.00 -32.26
N LEU A 67 -14.37 -21.92 -31.52
CA LEU A 67 -15.21 -21.53 -30.37
C LEU A 67 -16.60 -21.03 -30.79
N ARG A 68 -16.73 -20.34 -31.93
CA ARG A 68 -18.04 -19.93 -32.46
C ARG A 68 -18.85 -21.14 -32.93
N GLU A 69 -18.21 -22.06 -33.67
CA GLU A 69 -18.83 -23.31 -34.12
C GLU A 69 -19.28 -24.19 -32.94
N SER A 70 -18.50 -24.25 -31.85
CA SER A 70 -18.91 -25.02 -30.67
C SER A 70 -20.15 -24.44 -29.99
N ILE A 71 -20.24 -23.11 -29.86
CA ILE A 71 -21.43 -22.43 -29.32
C ILE A 71 -22.64 -22.68 -30.21
N GLU A 72 -22.51 -22.51 -31.53
CA GLU A 72 -23.59 -22.75 -32.49
C GLU A 72 -24.09 -24.20 -32.44
N ALA A 73 -23.19 -25.18 -32.32
CA ALA A 73 -23.55 -26.58 -32.20
C ALA A 73 -24.34 -26.88 -30.92
N LEU A 74 -23.91 -26.30 -29.78
CA LEU A 74 -24.60 -26.44 -28.50
C LEU A 74 -25.99 -25.78 -28.53
N GLU A 75 -26.10 -24.57 -29.08
CA GLU A 75 -27.37 -23.86 -29.21
C GLU A 75 -28.31 -24.58 -30.20
N GLY A 76 -27.80 -25.06 -31.33
CA GLY A 76 -28.53 -25.83 -32.33
C GLY A 76 -29.05 -27.18 -31.83
N SER A 77 -28.40 -27.76 -30.81
CA SER A 77 -28.87 -28.98 -30.13
C SER A 77 -30.10 -28.75 -29.23
N GLY A 78 -30.52 -27.49 -29.04
CA GLY A 78 -31.65 -27.10 -28.19
C GLY A 78 -31.28 -26.80 -26.74
N ASN A 79 -30.00 -26.88 -26.38
CA ASN A 79 -29.51 -26.52 -25.04
C ASN A 79 -28.87 -25.12 -25.03
N THR A 80 -29.72 -24.09 -25.12
CA THR A 80 -29.32 -22.67 -25.15
C THR A 80 -28.55 -22.19 -23.92
N TRP A 81 -28.53 -22.98 -22.85
CA TRP A 81 -27.89 -22.66 -21.58
C TRP A 81 -26.84 -23.69 -21.18
N HIS A 82 -26.29 -24.45 -22.12
CA HIS A 82 -25.24 -25.43 -21.80
C HIS A 82 -24.05 -24.76 -21.08
N PRO A 83 -23.54 -25.31 -19.96
CA PRO A 83 -22.44 -24.71 -19.19
C PRO A 83 -21.20 -24.36 -20.04
N ASP A 84 -20.82 -25.25 -20.97
CA ASP A 84 -19.70 -25.04 -21.91
C ASP A 84 -19.87 -23.79 -22.81
N ILE A 85 -21.09 -23.26 -22.99
CA ILE A 85 -21.31 -21.99 -23.67
C ILE A 85 -20.66 -20.86 -22.87
N ALA A 86 -20.74 -20.86 -21.53
CA ALA A 86 -20.11 -19.84 -20.70
C ALA A 86 -18.59 -19.82 -20.87
N GLU A 87 -17.95 -21.01 -20.86
CA GLU A 87 -16.50 -21.14 -21.04
C GLU A 87 -16.03 -20.76 -22.45
N SER A 88 -16.77 -21.20 -23.48
CA SER A 88 -16.46 -20.86 -24.87
C SER A 88 -16.60 -19.35 -25.12
N THR A 89 -17.67 -18.75 -24.56
CA THR A 89 -17.93 -17.31 -24.69
C THR A 89 -16.89 -16.47 -23.93
N LEU A 90 -16.47 -16.91 -22.74
CA LEU A 90 -15.39 -16.29 -21.98
C LEU A 90 -14.06 -16.31 -22.75
N SER A 91 -13.77 -17.43 -23.43
CA SER A 91 -12.56 -17.57 -24.26
C SER A 91 -12.60 -16.68 -25.49
N LEU A 92 -13.77 -16.56 -26.16
CA LEU A 92 -13.97 -15.61 -27.25
C LEU A 92 -13.80 -14.17 -26.79
N ALA A 93 -14.36 -13.81 -25.63
CA ALA A 93 -14.23 -12.47 -25.08
C ALA A 93 -12.76 -12.10 -24.81
N ARG A 94 -11.96 -13.05 -24.31
CA ARG A 94 -10.52 -12.84 -24.11
C ARG A 94 -9.82 -12.49 -25.42
N HIS A 95 -10.12 -13.22 -26.49
CA HIS A 95 -9.56 -12.91 -27.81
C HIS A 95 -10.05 -11.56 -28.35
N ALA A 96 -11.30 -11.18 -28.10
CA ALA A 96 -11.81 -9.86 -28.45
C ALA A 96 -11.07 -8.74 -27.68
N GLN A 97 -10.84 -8.90 -26.37
CA GLN A 97 -10.03 -7.96 -25.58
C GLN A 97 -8.59 -7.86 -26.08
N GLU A 98 -7.95 -8.99 -26.38
CA GLU A 98 -6.59 -9.04 -26.94
C GLU A 98 -6.49 -8.31 -28.29
N ALA A 99 -7.59 -8.31 -29.07
CA ALA A 99 -7.70 -7.57 -30.32
C ALA A 99 -8.09 -6.09 -30.16
N GLY A 100 -8.36 -5.64 -28.92
CA GLY A 100 -8.83 -4.29 -28.60
C GLY A 100 -10.32 -4.06 -28.87
N ASP A 101 -11.07 -5.09 -29.27
CA ASP A 101 -12.53 -5.01 -29.44
C ASP A 101 -13.25 -5.22 -28.10
N HIS A 102 -13.17 -4.19 -27.26
CA HIS A 102 -13.80 -4.19 -25.95
C HIS A 102 -15.33 -4.22 -26.01
N VAL A 103 -15.94 -3.78 -27.12
CA VAL A 103 -17.40 -3.78 -27.29
C VAL A 103 -17.89 -5.21 -27.55
N GLU A 104 -17.26 -5.96 -28.45
CA GLU A 104 -17.55 -7.38 -28.66
C GLU A 104 -17.26 -8.18 -27.39
N ALA A 105 -16.14 -7.90 -26.71
CA ALA A 105 -15.78 -8.55 -25.46
C ALA A 105 -16.88 -8.41 -24.40
N ILE A 106 -17.40 -7.20 -24.16
CA ILE A 106 -18.46 -6.97 -23.18
C ILE A 106 -19.71 -7.80 -23.50
N ALA A 107 -20.18 -7.79 -24.76
CA ALA A 107 -21.36 -8.54 -25.16
C ALA A 107 -21.21 -10.07 -24.94
N LEU A 108 -20.03 -10.61 -25.22
CA LEU A 108 -19.68 -12.00 -24.95
C LEU A 108 -19.65 -12.27 -23.44
N LEU A 109 -19.03 -11.41 -22.66
CA LEU A 109 -18.94 -11.60 -21.21
C LEU A 109 -20.30 -11.51 -20.52
N GLU A 110 -21.18 -10.61 -20.95
CA GLU A 110 -22.57 -10.55 -20.45
C GLU A 110 -23.31 -11.87 -20.70
N ARG A 111 -23.12 -12.46 -21.89
CA ARG A 111 -23.66 -13.77 -22.22
C ARG A 111 -23.09 -14.86 -21.32
N ALA A 112 -21.78 -14.87 -21.07
CA ALA A 112 -21.13 -15.83 -20.17
C ALA A 112 -21.68 -15.71 -18.73
N VAL A 113 -21.82 -14.49 -18.20
CA VAL A 113 -22.43 -14.23 -16.88
C VAL A 113 -23.87 -14.73 -16.84
N HIS A 114 -24.68 -14.47 -17.87
CA HIS A 114 -26.07 -14.93 -17.92
C HIS A 114 -26.17 -16.46 -17.89
N VAL A 115 -25.39 -17.16 -18.72
CA VAL A 115 -25.35 -18.64 -18.74
C VAL A 115 -24.91 -19.17 -17.36
N SER A 116 -23.87 -18.57 -16.76
CA SER A 116 -23.41 -18.95 -15.42
C SER A 116 -24.51 -18.80 -14.37
N ARG A 117 -25.30 -17.72 -14.41
CA ARG A 117 -26.40 -17.48 -13.44
C ARG A 117 -27.53 -18.49 -13.59
N VAL A 118 -27.89 -18.85 -14.82
CA VAL A 118 -28.92 -19.86 -15.10
C VAL A 118 -28.51 -21.23 -14.55
N ASN A 119 -27.25 -21.62 -14.71
CA ASN A 119 -26.76 -22.95 -14.31
C ASN A 119 -26.36 -23.04 -12.83
N HIS A 120 -25.80 -21.98 -12.27
CA HIS A 120 -25.11 -22.04 -10.97
C HIS A 120 -25.67 -21.07 -9.93
N GLY A 121 -26.67 -20.27 -10.29
CA GLY A 121 -27.33 -19.31 -9.41
C GLY A 121 -26.74 -17.90 -9.46
N LEU A 122 -27.50 -16.93 -8.93
CA LEU A 122 -27.24 -15.49 -9.09
C LEU A 122 -25.91 -15.03 -8.49
N PHE A 123 -25.46 -15.64 -7.40
CA PHE A 123 -24.24 -15.27 -6.68
C PHE A 123 -23.16 -16.35 -6.78
N SER A 124 -23.17 -17.14 -7.86
CA SER A 124 -22.12 -18.14 -8.08
C SER A 124 -20.78 -17.48 -8.34
N LEU A 125 -19.70 -18.03 -7.76
CA LEU A 125 -18.32 -17.60 -8.04
C LEU A 125 -17.87 -17.92 -9.47
N GLN A 126 -18.59 -18.74 -10.22
CA GLN A 126 -18.25 -19.04 -11.63
C GLN A 126 -18.34 -17.82 -12.55
N GLN A 127 -19.09 -16.78 -12.16
CA GLN A 127 -19.21 -15.56 -12.96
C GLN A 127 -18.07 -14.56 -12.71
N VAL A 128 -17.21 -14.77 -11.70
CA VAL A 128 -16.19 -13.79 -11.25
C VAL A 128 -15.25 -13.40 -12.38
N ASN A 129 -14.67 -14.37 -13.10
CA ASN A 129 -13.73 -14.06 -14.18
C ASN A 129 -14.37 -13.24 -15.30
N ALA A 130 -15.63 -13.53 -15.62
CA ALA A 130 -16.35 -12.79 -16.65
C ALA A 130 -16.64 -11.35 -16.22
N LEU A 131 -16.95 -11.11 -14.93
CA LEU A 131 -17.14 -9.77 -14.39
C LEU A 131 -15.85 -8.97 -14.36
N GLU A 132 -14.73 -9.57 -13.92
CA GLU A 132 -13.40 -8.93 -13.92
C GLU A 132 -13.02 -8.47 -15.34
N MET A 133 -13.20 -9.33 -16.34
CA MET A 133 -12.92 -8.97 -17.74
C MET A 133 -13.88 -7.88 -18.28
N GLN A 134 -15.12 -7.79 -17.78
CA GLN A 134 -16.01 -6.68 -18.15
C GLN A 134 -15.49 -5.37 -17.57
N ILE A 135 -15.06 -5.37 -16.31
CA ILE A 135 -14.46 -4.20 -15.65
C ILE A 135 -13.27 -3.70 -16.47
N ASP A 136 -12.36 -4.60 -16.85
CA ASP A 136 -11.20 -4.25 -17.69
C ASP A 136 -11.61 -3.64 -19.04
N SER A 137 -12.64 -4.21 -19.69
CA SER A 137 -13.13 -3.71 -20.97
C SER A 137 -13.80 -2.34 -20.86
N HIS A 138 -14.61 -2.12 -19.82
CA HIS A 138 -15.21 -0.81 -19.54
C HIS A 138 -14.15 0.24 -19.21
N LEU A 139 -13.12 -0.11 -18.42
CA LEU A 139 -12.00 0.79 -18.14
C LEU A 139 -11.24 1.18 -19.42
N ALA A 140 -10.98 0.22 -20.31
CA ALA A 140 -10.32 0.48 -21.59
C ALA A 140 -11.13 1.41 -22.51
N LEU A 141 -12.46 1.38 -22.41
CA LEU A 141 -13.37 2.27 -23.13
C LEU A 141 -13.59 3.63 -22.42
N GLY A 142 -12.99 3.86 -21.26
CA GLY A 142 -13.22 5.05 -20.44
C GLY A 142 -14.60 5.10 -19.77
N GLN A 143 -15.32 3.97 -19.75
CA GLN A 143 -16.65 3.78 -19.17
C GLN A 143 -16.55 3.48 -17.66
N TRP A 144 -16.03 4.46 -16.91
CA TRP A 144 -15.81 4.29 -15.49
C TRP A 144 -17.08 4.00 -14.67
N PRO A 145 -18.25 4.66 -14.91
CA PRO A 145 -19.46 4.37 -14.15
C PRO A 145 -19.92 2.91 -14.25
N GLU A 146 -19.80 2.31 -15.44
CA GLU A 146 -20.13 0.91 -15.69
C GLU A 146 -19.15 -0.02 -14.97
N ALA A 147 -17.84 0.27 -15.07
CA ALA A 147 -16.81 -0.48 -14.36
C ALA A 147 -16.99 -0.42 -12.82
N ASP A 148 -17.33 0.75 -12.28
CA ASP A 148 -17.57 0.95 -10.84
C ASP A 148 -18.80 0.17 -10.36
N GLY A 149 -19.89 0.18 -11.13
CA GLY A 149 -21.08 -0.63 -10.85
C GLY A 149 -20.79 -2.14 -10.87
N LEU A 150 -19.98 -2.60 -11.83
CA LEU A 150 -19.53 -3.99 -11.90
C LEU A 150 -18.60 -4.38 -10.76
N GLN A 151 -17.70 -3.48 -10.33
CA GLN A 151 -16.84 -3.73 -9.16
C GLN A 151 -17.66 -3.89 -7.88
N GLN A 152 -18.68 -3.03 -7.68
CA GLN A 152 -19.61 -3.18 -6.57
C GLN A 152 -20.34 -4.53 -6.64
N TYR A 153 -20.82 -4.90 -7.83
CA TYR A 153 -21.51 -6.17 -8.02
C TYR A 153 -20.59 -7.37 -7.78
N LEU A 154 -19.34 -7.32 -8.23
CA LEU A 154 -18.32 -8.35 -8.01
C LEU A 154 -18.11 -8.58 -6.50
N PHE A 155 -17.94 -7.50 -5.72
CA PHE A 155 -17.87 -7.59 -4.27
C PHE A 155 -19.13 -8.22 -3.66
N TYR A 156 -20.31 -7.86 -4.17
CA TYR A 156 -21.57 -8.43 -3.71
C TYR A 156 -21.70 -9.94 -4.03
N VAL A 157 -21.17 -10.39 -5.17
CA VAL A 157 -21.12 -11.83 -5.50
C VAL A 157 -20.27 -12.58 -4.48
N HIS A 158 -19.08 -12.07 -4.15
CA HIS A 158 -18.21 -12.69 -3.14
C HIS A 158 -18.86 -12.73 -1.76
N SER A 159 -19.38 -11.59 -1.27
CA SER A 159 -19.97 -11.50 0.07
C SER A 159 -21.25 -12.32 0.23
N ARG A 160 -21.96 -12.62 -0.86
CA ARG A 160 -23.15 -13.50 -0.84
C ARG A 160 -22.81 -14.98 -1.00
N ALA A 161 -21.66 -15.30 -1.61
CA ALA A 161 -21.21 -16.67 -1.82
C ALA A 161 -20.48 -17.27 -0.60
N MET A 162 -19.90 -16.41 0.25
CA MET A 162 -19.04 -16.79 1.36
C MET A 162 -19.68 -16.43 2.71
N ALA A 163 -19.21 -17.05 3.80
CA ALA A 163 -19.58 -16.61 5.15
C ALA A 163 -18.87 -15.30 5.51
N ASP A 164 -19.47 -14.51 6.40
CA ASP A 164 -18.93 -13.20 6.81
C ASP A 164 -17.54 -13.31 7.48
N ASP A 165 -17.20 -14.46 8.06
CA ASP A 165 -15.95 -14.75 8.74
C ASP A 165 -14.99 -15.66 7.92
N ASP A 166 -15.32 -15.94 6.67
CA ASP A 166 -14.50 -16.78 5.79
C ASP A 166 -13.21 -16.04 5.35
N PRO A 167 -12.01 -16.57 5.66
CA PRO A 167 -10.75 -15.99 5.15
C PRO A 167 -10.67 -15.85 3.63
N ALA A 168 -11.41 -16.67 2.86
CA ALA A 168 -11.47 -16.56 1.40
C ALA A 168 -12.13 -15.25 0.92
N LEU A 169 -12.83 -14.51 1.80
CA LEU A 169 -13.42 -13.21 1.49
C LEU A 169 -12.40 -12.06 1.54
N ILE A 170 -11.27 -12.23 2.23
CA ILE A 170 -10.25 -11.18 2.43
C ILE A 170 -9.79 -10.56 1.10
N PRO A 171 -9.40 -11.34 0.06
CA PRO A 171 -8.96 -10.75 -1.21
C PRO A 171 -10.02 -9.85 -1.87
N ALA A 172 -11.31 -10.22 -1.79
CA ALA A 172 -12.39 -9.42 -2.36
C ALA A 172 -12.62 -8.12 -1.57
N LEU A 173 -12.51 -8.16 -0.23
CA LEU A 173 -12.56 -6.99 0.63
C LEU A 173 -11.41 -6.02 0.32
N GLU A 174 -10.20 -6.54 0.21
CA GLU A 174 -9.01 -5.74 -0.09
C GLU A 174 -9.07 -5.13 -1.51
N ALA A 175 -9.47 -5.92 -2.50
CA ALA A 175 -9.64 -5.44 -3.88
C ALA A 175 -10.66 -4.30 -3.95
N TYR A 176 -11.81 -4.44 -3.29
CA TYR A 176 -12.82 -3.40 -3.31
C TYR A 176 -12.44 -2.17 -2.45
N ALA A 177 -11.75 -2.36 -1.32
CA ALA A 177 -11.18 -1.24 -0.57
C ALA A 177 -10.17 -0.46 -1.42
N GLN A 178 -9.30 -1.17 -2.14
CA GLN A 178 -8.30 -0.57 -3.03
C GLN A 178 -8.95 0.18 -4.19
N TRP A 179 -9.99 -0.37 -4.80
CA TRP A 179 -10.77 0.31 -5.83
C TRP A 179 -11.32 1.65 -5.34
N ASN A 180 -11.90 1.68 -4.14
CA ASN A 180 -12.44 2.91 -3.55
C ASN A 180 -11.35 3.94 -3.24
N ILE A 181 -10.18 3.51 -2.74
CA ILE A 181 -9.01 4.39 -2.53
C ILE A 181 -8.56 5.01 -3.86
N GLU A 182 -8.50 4.22 -4.93
CA GLU A 182 -8.06 4.70 -6.23
C GLU A 182 -9.08 5.63 -6.88
N ALA A 183 -10.37 5.33 -6.77
CA ALA A 183 -11.45 6.21 -7.20
C ALA A 183 -11.35 7.57 -6.50
N PHE A 184 -11.11 7.58 -5.18
CA PHE A 184 -10.89 8.81 -4.44
C PHE A 184 -9.66 9.59 -4.94
N ARG A 185 -8.51 8.91 -5.10
CA ARG A 185 -7.25 9.52 -5.53
C ARG A 185 -7.36 10.16 -6.92
N ARG A 186 -8.03 9.46 -7.85
CA ARG A 186 -8.30 9.94 -9.22
C ARG A 186 -9.47 10.91 -9.31
N ARG A 187 -10.16 11.19 -8.20
CA ARG A 187 -11.37 12.04 -8.14
C ARG A 187 -12.49 11.53 -9.06
N LEU A 188 -12.67 10.22 -9.11
CA LEU A 188 -13.70 9.55 -9.88
C LEU A 188 -14.95 9.31 -9.01
N GLY A 189 -16.12 9.48 -9.63
CA GLY A 189 -17.42 9.32 -8.98
C GLY A 189 -17.96 10.58 -8.32
N GLU A 190 -19.24 10.52 -7.95
CA GLU A 190 -20.00 11.67 -7.42
C GLU A 190 -19.65 11.96 -5.94
N PHE A 191 -19.37 10.92 -5.16
CA PHE A 191 -19.22 11.02 -3.70
C PHE A 191 -17.83 10.56 -3.24
N PRO A 192 -16.80 11.42 -3.29
CA PRO A 192 -15.44 11.02 -2.91
C PRO A 192 -15.32 10.68 -1.41
N ALA A 193 -16.10 11.32 -0.54
CA ALA A 193 -16.04 11.08 0.90
C ALA A 193 -16.48 9.66 1.29
N THR A 194 -17.52 9.13 0.63
CA THR A 194 -18.03 7.78 0.93
C THR A 194 -17.04 6.70 0.53
N ARG A 195 -16.22 6.94 -0.51
CA ARG A 195 -15.15 6.02 -0.93
C ARG A 195 -14.14 5.74 0.16
N LEU A 196 -13.67 6.77 0.87
CA LEU A 196 -12.73 6.60 1.97
C LEU A 196 -13.36 5.86 3.15
N ILE A 197 -14.63 6.14 3.44
CA ILE A 197 -15.37 5.49 4.52
C ILE A 197 -15.59 4.01 4.19
N ASP A 198 -16.05 3.70 2.97
CA ASP A 198 -16.27 2.32 2.52
C ASP A 198 -14.94 1.54 2.48
N ALA A 199 -13.84 2.15 2.04
CA ALA A 199 -12.51 1.54 2.11
C ALA A 199 -12.07 1.24 3.55
N TYR A 200 -12.32 2.15 4.50
CA TYR A 200 -12.05 1.93 5.93
C TYR A 200 -12.90 0.78 6.48
N HIS A 201 -14.19 0.75 6.15
CA HIS A 201 -15.11 -0.29 6.58
C HIS A 201 -14.69 -1.67 6.06
N LEU A 202 -14.40 -1.80 4.77
CA LEU A 202 -13.94 -3.04 4.14
C LEU A 202 -12.63 -3.54 4.77
N THR A 203 -11.67 -2.63 4.99
CA THR A 203 -10.40 -2.96 5.65
C THR A 203 -10.63 -3.41 7.11
N SER A 204 -11.58 -2.80 7.82
CA SER A 204 -11.90 -3.16 9.20
C SER A 204 -12.55 -4.56 9.30
N VAL A 205 -13.36 -4.93 8.29
CA VAL A 205 -13.94 -6.28 8.19
C VAL A 205 -12.84 -7.30 7.90
N ALA A 206 -11.96 -7.03 6.94
CA ALA A 206 -10.82 -7.91 6.64
C ALA A 206 -9.92 -8.12 7.88
N LEU A 207 -9.61 -7.06 8.61
CA LEU A 207 -8.86 -7.13 9.86
C LEU A 207 -9.60 -7.97 10.92
N SER A 208 -10.92 -7.88 11.01
CA SER A 208 -11.70 -8.69 11.94
C SER A 208 -11.62 -10.18 11.62
N ILE A 209 -11.56 -10.57 10.33
CA ILE A 209 -11.39 -11.96 9.89
C ILE A 209 -10.00 -12.43 10.26
N VAL A 210 -8.97 -11.63 9.98
CA VAL A 210 -7.58 -11.94 10.34
C VAL A 210 -7.37 -12.07 11.85
N ASP A 211 -8.03 -11.25 12.66
CA ASP A 211 -7.96 -11.35 14.13
C ASP A 211 -8.53 -12.68 14.68
N ARG A 212 -9.30 -13.45 13.88
CA ARG A 212 -9.86 -14.76 14.30
C ARG A 212 -8.92 -15.93 14.03
N ASP A 213 -7.94 -15.79 13.16
CA ASP A 213 -6.96 -16.83 12.81
C ASP A 213 -5.54 -16.40 13.25
N PRO A 214 -4.92 -17.07 14.23
CA PRO A 214 -3.58 -16.73 14.70
C PRO A 214 -2.51 -16.70 13.60
N ALA A 215 -2.59 -17.59 12.60
CA ALA A 215 -1.60 -17.65 11.53
C ALA A 215 -1.73 -16.46 10.58
N LEU A 216 -2.97 -16.05 10.27
CA LEU A 216 -3.22 -14.84 9.50
C LEU A 216 -2.86 -13.59 10.29
N ALA A 217 -3.16 -13.56 11.59
CA ALA A 217 -2.85 -12.45 12.47
C ALA A 217 -1.34 -12.18 12.52
N GLU A 218 -0.52 -13.22 12.57
CA GLU A 218 0.94 -13.10 12.52
C GLU A 218 1.44 -12.49 11.20
N GLN A 219 0.78 -12.81 10.08
CA GLN A 219 1.22 -12.41 8.74
C GLN A 219 0.74 -11.01 8.33
N SER A 220 -0.53 -10.68 8.61
CA SER A 220 -1.23 -9.58 7.93
C SER A 220 -1.88 -8.56 8.87
N ARG A 221 -1.91 -8.80 10.19
CA ARG A 221 -2.60 -7.89 11.12
C ARG A 221 -1.98 -6.49 11.13
N GLU A 222 -0.66 -6.42 11.17
CA GLU A 222 0.09 -5.15 11.25
C GLU A 222 -0.16 -4.26 10.03
N ILE A 223 -0.01 -4.81 8.82
CA ILE A 223 -0.19 -4.06 7.57
C ILE A 223 -1.63 -3.53 7.41
N MET A 224 -2.63 -4.25 7.93
CA MET A 224 -4.01 -3.77 7.92
C MET A 224 -4.28 -2.68 8.96
N LEU A 225 -3.66 -2.75 10.14
CA LEU A 225 -3.72 -1.65 11.12
C LEU A 225 -3.08 -0.37 10.56
N GLU A 226 -1.93 -0.50 9.87
CA GLU A 226 -1.29 0.63 9.17
C GLU A 226 -2.22 1.22 8.10
N ARG A 227 -2.89 0.37 7.32
CA ARG A 227 -3.88 0.81 6.32
C ARG A 227 -5.07 1.52 6.97
N LEU A 228 -5.58 1.06 8.11
CA LEU A 228 -6.65 1.75 8.85
C LEU A 228 -6.20 3.12 9.36
N ALA A 229 -4.98 3.25 9.91
CA ALA A 229 -4.43 4.52 10.34
C ALA A 229 -4.30 5.51 9.16
N TYR A 230 -3.84 5.03 7.99
CA TYR A 230 -3.77 5.83 6.77
C TYR A 230 -5.15 6.31 6.30
N LEU A 231 -6.13 5.41 6.22
CA LEU A 231 -7.50 5.75 5.82
C LEU A 231 -8.14 6.74 6.78
N ALA A 232 -7.92 6.56 8.08
CA ALA A 232 -8.36 7.49 9.12
C ALA A 232 -7.75 8.89 8.94
N TRP A 233 -6.46 8.98 8.64
CA TRP A 233 -5.81 10.26 8.34
C TRP A 233 -6.39 10.93 7.09
N MET A 234 -6.60 10.17 6.00
CA MET A 234 -7.22 10.71 4.78
C MET A 234 -8.64 11.21 5.04
N MET A 235 -9.44 10.46 5.82
CA MET A 235 -10.79 10.87 6.21
C MET A 235 -10.77 12.16 7.03
N ALA A 236 -9.84 12.31 7.98
CA ALA A 236 -9.68 13.54 8.76
C ALA A 236 -9.30 14.74 7.88
N ARG A 237 -8.25 14.59 7.06
CA ARG A 237 -7.72 15.67 6.21
C ARG A 237 -8.76 16.18 5.21
N THR A 238 -9.61 15.29 4.75
CA THR A 238 -10.63 15.61 3.73
C THR A 238 -11.97 15.99 4.34
N GLY A 239 -12.14 15.90 5.67
CA GLY A 239 -13.42 16.06 6.35
C GLY A 239 -14.47 15.05 5.87
N ALA A 240 -14.06 13.84 5.48
CA ALA A 240 -14.94 12.85 4.87
C ALA A 240 -16.17 12.54 5.73
N GLN A 241 -15.98 12.41 7.04
CA GLN A 241 -17.05 12.06 7.98
C GLN A 241 -17.95 13.26 8.36
N ASP A 242 -17.50 14.49 8.14
CA ASP A 242 -18.27 15.71 8.45
C ASP A 242 -19.21 16.14 7.32
N ARG A 243 -19.07 15.55 6.12
CA ARG A 243 -19.94 15.85 4.98
C ARG A 243 -21.34 15.28 5.19
N GLN A 244 -22.38 16.05 4.87
CA GLN A 244 -23.77 15.59 4.93
C GLN A 244 -24.00 14.30 4.12
N GLU A 245 -23.33 14.16 2.99
CA GLU A 245 -23.36 12.96 2.13
C GLU A 245 -22.89 11.68 2.86
N ALA A 246 -21.92 11.79 3.77
CA ALA A 246 -21.46 10.66 4.59
C ALA A 246 -22.47 10.25 5.67
N GLN A 247 -23.47 11.08 5.95
CA GLN A 247 -24.53 10.80 6.92
C GLN A 247 -25.71 10.05 6.28
N TYR A 248 -25.78 10.00 4.95
CA TYR A 248 -26.85 9.35 4.20
C TYR A 248 -26.46 7.93 3.80
N THR A 249 -27.08 6.95 4.47
CA THR A 249 -26.85 5.50 4.22
C THR A 249 -27.20 5.05 2.80
N ASN A 250 -28.05 5.79 2.07
CA ASN A 250 -28.41 5.47 0.68
C ASN A 250 -27.35 5.85 -0.36
N ILE A 251 -26.27 6.52 0.06
CA ILE A 251 -25.13 6.88 -0.81
C ILE A 251 -23.94 5.94 -0.57
N ARG A 252 -23.90 5.29 0.60
CA ARG A 252 -22.86 4.34 0.96
C ARG A 252 -23.06 3.00 0.26
N LEU A 253 -21.99 2.46 -0.32
CA LEU A 253 -22.04 1.20 -1.07
C LEU A 253 -21.78 -0.02 -0.17
N VAL A 254 -21.25 0.20 1.03
CA VAL A 254 -21.04 -0.82 2.07
C VAL A 254 -22.00 -0.59 3.24
N ASP A 255 -22.76 -1.64 3.59
CA ASP A 255 -23.77 -1.59 4.66
C ASP A 255 -23.15 -1.49 6.05
N ASP A 256 -23.49 -0.43 6.78
CA ASP A 256 -23.01 -0.16 8.14
C ASP A 256 -23.47 -1.19 9.17
N ASN A 257 -24.67 -1.75 9.00
CA ASN A 257 -25.17 -2.76 9.92
C ASN A 257 -24.39 -4.07 9.78
N TRP A 258 -24.07 -4.44 8.55
CA TRP A 258 -23.22 -5.58 8.26
C TRP A 258 -21.82 -5.38 8.85
N VAL A 259 -21.18 -4.23 8.62
CA VAL A 259 -19.86 -3.91 9.19
C VAL A 259 -19.88 -3.95 10.72
N ASP A 260 -20.88 -3.34 11.35
CA ASP A 260 -21.04 -3.34 12.80
C ASP A 260 -21.14 -4.76 13.37
N HIS A 261 -21.90 -5.64 12.70
CA HIS A 261 -22.10 -7.01 13.12
C HIS A 261 -20.83 -7.84 12.98
N VAL A 262 -20.15 -7.76 11.83
CA VAL A 262 -18.95 -8.57 11.56
C VAL A 262 -17.76 -8.12 12.41
N THR A 263 -17.64 -6.82 12.67
CA THR A 263 -16.54 -6.25 13.47
C THR A 263 -16.84 -6.16 14.97
N ASP A 264 -18.06 -6.52 15.40
CA ASP A 264 -18.56 -6.25 16.77
C ASP A 264 -18.31 -4.80 17.21
N ARG A 265 -18.44 -3.87 16.25
CA ARG A 265 -18.19 -2.42 16.41
C ARG A 265 -16.79 -2.04 16.92
N ARG A 266 -15.82 -2.97 16.91
CA ARG A 266 -14.47 -2.78 17.48
C ARG A 266 -13.75 -1.56 16.90
N TYR A 267 -13.88 -1.34 15.60
CA TYR A 267 -13.16 -0.29 14.86
C TYR A 267 -13.97 0.98 14.62
N ARG A 268 -15.21 1.06 15.13
CA ARG A 268 -16.07 2.23 14.90
C ARG A 268 -15.56 3.47 15.62
N ARG A 269 -15.04 3.30 16.86
CA ARG A 269 -14.42 4.31 17.75
C ARG A 269 -15.04 5.71 17.72
N TYR A 270 -16.38 5.78 17.72
CA TYR A 270 -17.15 6.98 17.33
C TYR A 270 -16.80 7.40 15.89
N ASN A 271 -17.73 7.93 15.09
CA ASN A 271 -17.43 8.38 13.72
C ASN A 271 -16.47 9.59 13.76
N ASN A 272 -15.22 9.35 14.13
CA ASN A 272 -14.17 10.29 14.38
C ASN A 272 -12.87 9.66 13.87
N PRO A 273 -12.30 10.15 12.76
CA PRO A 273 -11.13 9.53 12.17
C PRO A 273 -9.89 9.65 13.08
N PHE A 274 -9.82 10.68 13.93
CA PHE A 274 -8.73 10.80 14.89
C PHE A 274 -8.67 9.59 15.83
N LEU A 275 -9.80 9.22 16.43
CA LEU A 275 -9.89 8.08 17.38
C LEU A 275 -9.71 6.73 16.68
N GLN A 276 -10.16 6.64 15.43
CA GLN A 276 -10.00 5.44 14.60
C GLN A 276 -8.52 5.15 14.30
N GLY A 277 -7.76 6.15 13.88
CA GLY A 277 -6.33 5.98 13.61
C GLY A 277 -5.48 5.87 14.88
N GLU A 278 -5.82 6.62 15.95
CA GLU A 278 -5.20 6.48 17.28
C GLU A 278 -5.30 5.03 17.75
N TYR A 279 -6.49 4.44 17.71
CA TYR A 279 -6.69 3.04 18.10
C TYR A 279 -5.86 2.06 17.25
N ALA A 280 -5.78 2.26 15.94
CA ALA A 280 -4.98 1.38 15.08
C ALA A 280 -3.48 1.42 15.45
N LEU A 281 -2.95 2.61 15.73
CA LEU A 281 -1.55 2.80 16.14
C LEU A 281 -1.27 2.25 17.53
N GLU A 282 -2.18 2.43 18.50
CA GLU A 282 -2.09 1.81 19.82
C GLU A 282 -2.00 0.27 19.70
N GLN A 283 -2.80 -0.35 18.82
CA GLN A 283 -2.74 -1.79 18.59
C GLN A 283 -1.40 -2.26 17.99
N ILE A 284 -0.76 -1.44 17.16
CA ILE A 284 0.60 -1.73 16.63
C ILE A 284 1.63 -1.63 17.75
N VAL A 285 1.55 -0.59 18.59
CA VAL A 285 2.44 -0.42 19.76
C VAL A 285 2.34 -1.62 20.69
N GLU A 286 1.12 -2.02 21.06
CA GLU A 286 0.86 -3.19 21.94
C GLU A 286 1.41 -4.49 21.35
N MET A 287 1.19 -4.72 20.06
CA MET A 287 1.64 -5.93 19.38
C MET A 287 3.18 -6.01 19.31
N ARG A 288 3.87 -4.90 18.98
CA ARG A 288 5.33 -4.86 18.97
C ARG A 288 5.92 -4.96 20.38
N ALA A 289 5.27 -4.37 21.39
CA ALA A 289 5.64 -4.51 22.79
C ALA A 289 5.57 -5.98 23.23
N ALA A 290 4.49 -6.69 22.90
CA ALA A 290 4.33 -8.10 23.23
C ALA A 290 5.39 -8.98 22.57
N ARG A 291 5.75 -8.70 21.31
CA ARG A 291 6.82 -9.42 20.58
C ARG A 291 8.19 -9.19 21.23
N LEU A 292 8.51 -7.95 21.60
CA LEU A 292 9.74 -7.61 22.32
C LEU A 292 9.80 -8.33 23.68
N ALA A 293 8.73 -8.23 24.47
CA ALA A 293 8.65 -8.85 25.80
C ALA A 293 8.81 -10.38 25.73
N ALA A 294 8.27 -11.04 24.70
CA ALA A 294 8.44 -12.48 24.50
C ALA A 294 9.90 -12.88 24.24
N VAL A 295 10.62 -12.08 23.45
CA VAL A 295 12.04 -12.31 23.12
C VAL A 295 12.95 -12.04 24.32
N GLU A 296 12.67 -10.98 25.08
CA GLU A 296 13.39 -10.67 26.32
C GLU A 296 13.14 -11.74 27.41
N ALA A 297 11.89 -12.22 27.55
CA ALA A 297 11.56 -13.31 28.46
C ALA A 297 12.24 -14.64 28.10
N ALA A 298 12.54 -14.86 26.81
CA ALA A 298 13.31 -15.99 26.33
C ALA A 298 14.83 -15.83 26.54
N GLY A 299 15.29 -14.69 27.06
CA GLY A 299 16.72 -14.40 27.29
C GLY A 299 17.51 -14.14 26.02
N VAL A 300 16.84 -13.80 24.91
CA VAL A 300 17.49 -13.45 23.65
C VAL A 300 18.05 -12.02 23.77
N MET A 301 19.33 -11.87 23.44
CA MET A 301 20.07 -10.60 23.57
C MET A 301 20.75 -10.22 22.24
N GLY A 302 21.21 -8.97 22.16
CA GLY A 302 21.93 -8.43 21.00
C GLY A 302 21.00 -8.07 19.84
N GLU A 303 21.50 -8.21 18.61
CA GLU A 303 20.89 -7.66 17.39
C GLU A 303 19.41 -8.02 17.19
N GLN A 304 18.99 -9.23 17.55
CA GLN A 304 17.57 -9.61 17.42
C GLN A 304 16.66 -8.83 18.37
N ARG A 305 17.09 -8.64 19.63
CA ARG A 305 16.35 -7.84 20.62
C ARG A 305 16.37 -6.38 20.22
N ASP A 306 17.52 -5.86 19.81
CA ASP A 306 17.70 -4.46 19.44
C ASP A 306 16.83 -4.08 18.23
N ARG A 307 16.72 -4.95 17.22
CA ARG A 307 15.80 -4.75 16.08
C ARG A 307 14.33 -4.65 16.53
N LEU A 308 13.91 -5.46 17.50
CA LEU A 308 12.54 -5.42 18.02
C LEU A 308 12.29 -4.21 18.92
N LEU A 309 13.29 -3.81 19.71
CA LEU A 309 13.23 -2.58 20.50
C LEU A 309 13.08 -1.37 19.57
N VAL A 310 13.93 -1.25 18.55
CA VAL A 310 13.85 -0.19 17.54
C VAL A 310 12.49 -0.18 16.86
N ALA A 311 11.94 -1.35 16.50
CA ALA A 311 10.61 -1.44 15.90
C ALA A 311 9.51 -0.99 16.88
N HIS A 312 9.58 -1.37 18.14
CA HIS A 312 8.63 -0.97 19.18
C HIS A 312 8.69 0.54 19.43
N THR A 313 9.88 1.12 19.64
CA THR A 313 10.05 2.56 19.85
C THR A 313 9.56 3.36 18.64
N ASN A 314 9.82 2.88 17.41
CA ASN A 314 9.30 3.53 16.21
C ASN A 314 7.77 3.54 16.16
N ALA A 315 7.08 2.51 16.67
CA ALA A 315 5.62 2.53 16.74
C ALA A 315 5.10 3.56 17.77
N ILE A 316 5.81 3.74 18.90
CA ILE A 316 5.48 4.80 19.86
C ILE A 316 5.67 6.18 19.22
N LEU A 317 6.75 6.36 18.46
CA LEU A 317 7.00 7.59 17.72
C LEU A 317 5.92 7.86 16.65
N ASP A 318 5.42 6.84 15.96
CA ASP A 318 4.33 6.99 14.99
C ASP A 318 3.02 7.43 15.67
N LEU A 319 2.77 6.97 16.89
CA LEU A 319 1.66 7.44 17.71
C LEU A 319 1.87 8.89 18.17
N ALA A 320 3.09 9.29 18.54
CA ALA A 320 3.42 10.68 18.85
C ALA A 320 3.24 11.61 17.63
N ASP A 321 3.68 11.14 16.45
CA ASP A 321 3.49 11.80 15.16
C ASP A 321 1.99 11.98 14.84
N TRP A 322 1.16 10.97 15.15
CA TRP A 322 -0.28 11.06 15.00
C TRP A 322 -0.86 12.21 15.83
N PHE A 323 -0.50 12.31 17.11
CA PHE A 323 -0.91 13.45 17.94
C PHE A 323 -0.42 14.79 17.40
N LEU A 324 0.80 14.82 16.83
CA LEU A 324 1.37 16.03 16.21
C LEU A 324 0.57 16.47 14.98
N LEU A 325 0.22 15.53 14.10
CA LEU A 325 -0.55 15.77 12.87
C LEU A 325 -1.93 16.37 13.17
N PHE A 326 -2.53 16.03 14.30
CA PHE A 326 -3.82 16.55 14.77
C PHE A 326 -3.68 17.72 15.76
N GLU A 327 -2.49 18.32 15.84
CA GLU A 327 -2.17 19.49 16.69
C GLU A 327 -2.42 19.28 18.20
N ARG A 328 -2.43 18.03 18.68
CA ARG A 328 -2.58 17.67 20.10
C ARG A 328 -1.20 17.72 20.79
N ARG A 329 -0.66 18.94 20.91
CA ARG A 329 0.75 19.19 21.29
C ARG A 329 1.20 18.52 22.59
N ASN A 330 0.40 18.61 23.65
CA ASN A 330 0.79 18.04 24.95
C ASN A 330 0.82 16.51 24.88
N ALA A 331 -0.23 15.89 24.33
CA ALA A 331 -0.25 14.44 24.14
C ALA A 331 0.90 13.96 23.24
N SER A 332 1.22 14.71 22.20
CA SER A 332 2.37 14.42 21.34
C SER A 332 3.68 14.45 22.13
N ALA A 333 3.92 15.50 22.92
CA ALA A 333 5.11 15.62 23.77
C ALA A 333 5.22 14.48 24.79
N ASP A 334 4.12 14.15 25.48
CA ASP A 334 4.07 13.07 26.48
C ASP A 334 4.44 11.71 25.83
N VAL A 335 3.95 11.44 24.62
CA VAL A 335 4.25 10.18 23.91
C VAL A 335 5.68 10.16 23.36
N TYR A 336 6.22 11.29 22.86
CA TYR A 336 7.65 11.37 22.51
C TYR A 336 8.56 11.10 23.71
N GLU A 337 8.23 11.68 24.87
CA GLU A 337 8.97 11.43 26.10
C GLU A 337 8.94 9.93 26.45
N SER A 338 7.78 9.27 26.34
CA SER A 338 7.67 7.83 26.56
C SER A 338 8.53 6.99 25.60
N ALA A 339 8.65 7.41 24.34
CA ALA A 339 9.52 6.75 23.37
C ALA A 339 10.99 6.87 23.78
N TRP A 340 11.41 8.05 24.23
CA TRP A 340 12.75 8.29 24.76
C TRP A 340 13.05 7.45 25.99
N LEU A 341 12.14 7.42 26.97
CA LEU A 341 12.29 6.61 28.19
C LEU A 341 12.47 5.11 27.89
N THR A 342 11.91 4.62 26.77
CA THR A 342 12.06 3.23 26.33
C THR A 342 13.49 2.91 25.89
N MET A 343 14.31 3.91 25.53
CA MET A 343 15.67 3.74 25.02
C MET A 343 16.74 4.48 25.84
N GLN A 344 16.37 5.16 26.94
CA GLN A 344 17.27 6.02 27.72
C GLN A 344 18.53 5.29 28.24
N ASP A 345 18.41 3.99 28.51
CA ASP A 345 19.46 3.15 29.10
C ASP A 345 20.21 2.34 28.02
N GLU A 346 19.85 2.53 26.75
CA GLU A 346 20.48 1.88 25.59
C GLU A 346 21.67 2.70 25.08
N THR A 347 22.52 2.09 24.24
CA THR A 347 23.71 2.75 23.69
C THR A 347 23.34 3.97 22.84
N ASP A 348 24.19 5.01 22.87
CA ASP A 348 24.05 6.22 22.05
C ASP A 348 23.80 5.91 20.57
N ALA A 349 24.54 4.94 20.00
CA ALA A 349 24.36 4.52 18.61
C ALA A 349 22.94 4.00 18.28
N LEU A 350 22.28 3.35 19.24
CA LEU A 350 20.91 2.87 19.07
C LEU A 350 19.89 4.00 19.23
N GLN A 351 20.17 4.98 20.11
CA GLN A 351 19.37 6.18 20.26
C GLN A 351 19.43 7.05 19.00
N GLU A 352 20.63 7.31 18.48
CA GLU A 352 20.85 8.07 17.22
C GLU A 352 20.11 7.42 16.04
N LEU A 353 20.16 6.08 15.93
CA LEU A 353 19.45 5.33 14.89
C LEU A 353 17.93 5.60 14.87
N VAL A 354 17.33 5.90 16.01
CA VAL A 354 15.88 6.07 16.16
C VAL A 354 15.45 7.54 16.19
N PHE A 355 16.17 8.39 16.91
CA PHE A 355 15.73 9.77 17.21
C PHE A 355 16.34 10.84 16.30
N ASP A 356 17.48 10.58 15.66
CA ASP A 356 18.15 11.57 14.79
C ASP A 356 17.72 11.46 13.32
N ARG A 357 16.84 10.50 12.99
CA ARG A 357 16.32 10.33 11.65
C ARG A 357 15.20 11.33 11.35
N ILE A 358 15.34 12.04 10.21
CA ILE A 358 14.29 12.92 9.71
C ILE A 358 13.20 12.11 9.02
N VAL A 359 11.97 12.24 9.49
CA VAL A 359 10.80 11.51 8.98
C VAL A 359 9.75 12.52 8.52
N MET A 360 9.35 12.44 7.24
CA MET A 360 8.20 13.18 6.72
C MET A 360 6.89 12.51 7.18
N LEU A 361 5.90 13.33 7.52
CA LEU A 361 4.61 12.88 8.05
C LEU A 361 3.46 13.20 7.06
N PRO A 362 2.48 12.29 6.91
CA PRO A 362 2.39 10.99 7.57
C PRO A 362 3.35 9.94 6.99
N ARG A 363 3.90 9.07 7.85
CA ARG A 363 4.76 7.96 7.42
C ARG A 363 4.00 6.84 6.67
N PHE A 364 2.67 6.92 6.66
CA PHE A 364 1.77 5.89 6.09
C PHE A 364 1.61 6.00 4.57
N GLU A 365 2.25 6.96 3.91
CA GLU A 365 2.29 7.06 2.46
C GLU A 365 3.42 6.18 1.90
N THR A 366 3.09 5.33 0.93
CA THR A 366 4.06 4.62 0.07
C THR A 366 4.80 5.56 -0.89
N THR A 367 4.52 6.86 -0.82
CA THR A 367 5.15 7.90 -1.63
C THR A 367 6.55 8.18 -1.09
N ARG A 368 7.56 7.82 -1.90
CA ARG A 368 9.01 8.04 -1.73
C ARG A 368 9.36 8.91 -0.53
N GLN A 369 9.76 8.28 0.59
CA GLN A 369 10.57 8.98 1.56
C GLN A 369 11.79 9.54 0.82
N PRO A 370 12.21 10.79 1.10
CA PRO A 370 13.43 11.32 0.56
C PRO A 370 14.57 10.30 0.69
N THR A 371 15.07 9.78 -0.43
CA THR A 371 16.24 8.88 -0.41
C THR A 371 17.48 9.74 -0.18
N GLY A 372 18.16 9.48 0.93
CA GLY A 372 19.35 10.19 1.39
C GLY A 372 19.07 10.87 2.73
N ASP A 373 19.90 10.60 3.74
CA ASP A 373 19.86 11.33 5.00
C ASP A 373 20.25 12.79 4.72
N PRO A 374 19.53 13.79 5.27
CA PRO A 374 19.92 15.19 5.15
C PRO A 374 21.30 15.38 5.79
N VAL A 375 22.24 15.93 5.04
CA VAL A 375 23.63 16.13 5.47
C VAL A 375 23.74 17.50 6.14
N PRO A 376 24.25 17.61 7.37
CA PRO A 376 24.53 18.90 8.00
C PRO A 376 25.54 19.71 7.17
N THR A 377 25.32 21.02 7.02
CA THR A 377 26.16 21.94 6.20
C THR A 377 27.66 21.88 6.53
N ARG A 378 28.02 21.49 7.76
CA ARG A 378 29.41 21.34 8.22
C ARG A 378 30.17 20.21 7.51
N ASP A 379 29.47 19.17 7.04
CA ASP A 379 30.07 18.02 6.36
C ASP A 379 30.20 18.23 4.83
N MET A 380 29.40 19.14 4.24
CA MET A 380 29.55 19.56 2.83
C MET A 380 30.82 20.40 2.60
N GLN A 381 31.23 21.25 3.56
CA GLN A 381 32.46 22.04 3.41
C GLN A 381 33.75 21.18 3.45
N ALA A 382 33.68 19.95 3.99
CA ALA A 382 34.78 18.99 3.97
C ALA A 382 34.78 18.09 2.71
N THR A 383 33.65 17.96 2.02
CA THR A 383 33.44 16.99 0.91
C THR A 383 33.15 17.64 -0.44
N ALA A 384 33.33 18.95 -0.58
CA ALA A 384 33.17 19.72 -1.83
C ALA A 384 34.02 19.22 -3.04
N GLY A 385 34.80 18.14 -2.89
CA GLY A 385 35.50 17.45 -3.96
C GLY A 385 35.01 16.04 -4.31
N SER A 386 33.97 15.49 -3.67
CA SER A 386 33.57 14.09 -3.92
C SER A 386 32.13 13.76 -3.50
N ILE A 387 31.15 14.28 -4.23
CA ILE A 387 29.80 13.68 -4.26
C ILE A 387 29.53 13.27 -5.71
N SER A 388 30.24 12.22 -6.14
CA SER A 388 29.82 11.41 -7.27
C SER A 388 28.81 10.42 -6.73
N GLY A 389 27.52 10.73 -6.86
CA GLY A 389 26.46 9.76 -6.65
C GLY A 389 26.54 8.70 -7.74
N SER A 390 27.19 7.58 -7.46
CA SER A 390 27.00 6.34 -8.21
C SER A 390 26.34 5.31 -7.30
N PRO A 391 25.42 4.49 -7.83
CA PRO A 391 24.65 3.54 -7.05
C PRO A 391 25.57 2.43 -6.52
N VAL A 392 25.48 2.12 -5.24
CA VAL A 392 26.10 0.93 -4.67
C VAL A 392 25.29 -0.28 -5.15
N THR A 393 25.83 -0.98 -6.15
CA THR A 393 25.47 -2.37 -6.47
C THR A 393 26.57 -3.27 -5.90
N THR A 394 26.23 -4.15 -4.97
CA THR A 394 27.13 -5.18 -4.42
C THR A 394 27.17 -6.40 -5.35
N GLY A 395 28.37 -6.85 -5.77
CA GLY A 395 28.56 -8.23 -6.28
C GLY A 395 29.61 -8.47 -7.37
N ALA A 396 30.90 -8.43 -6.99
CA ALA A 396 32.05 -9.23 -7.46
C ALA A 396 32.19 -9.73 -8.92
N GLY A 397 33.29 -9.30 -9.58
CA GLY A 397 33.98 -10.09 -10.62
C GLY A 397 34.68 -9.25 -11.71
N ALA A 398 35.93 -8.85 -11.48
CA ALA A 398 36.82 -8.30 -12.52
C ALA A 398 37.30 -9.43 -13.48
N PRO A 399 37.74 -9.15 -14.74
CA PRO A 399 38.91 -8.30 -14.99
C PRO A 399 38.81 -7.27 -16.14
N GLU A 400 39.57 -6.20 -15.92
CA GLU A 400 40.26 -5.27 -16.83
C GLU A 400 40.16 -5.48 -18.37
N THR A 401 39.80 -4.43 -19.12
CA THR A 401 40.73 -3.50 -19.81
C THR A 401 40.00 -2.58 -20.82
N ALA A 402 40.36 -1.28 -20.79
CA ALA A 402 40.22 -0.25 -21.85
C ALA A 402 38.78 0.12 -22.30
N LYS A 403 38.39 1.38 -22.51
CA LYS A 403 39.10 2.56 -23.04
C LYS A 403 38.19 3.79 -22.82
N ALA A 404 38.78 4.96 -22.58
CA ALA A 404 38.09 6.25 -22.50
C ALA A 404 37.33 6.60 -23.79
N ALA A 405 36.04 6.91 -23.67
CA ALA A 405 35.26 7.77 -24.58
C ALA A 405 33.87 8.08 -23.96
N ASP A 406 33.49 9.36 -24.05
CA ASP A 406 32.17 9.97 -23.90
C ASP A 406 31.50 9.98 -22.51
N SER A 407 31.86 11.00 -21.75
CA SER A 407 31.14 11.54 -20.60
C SER A 407 30.22 12.69 -21.05
N GLU A 408 29.02 12.41 -21.56
CA GLU A 408 28.01 13.45 -21.84
C GLU A 408 26.64 12.83 -22.19
N GLU A 409 25.97 12.18 -21.23
CA GLU A 409 24.51 11.90 -21.33
C GLU A 409 23.98 11.40 -19.97
N THR A 410 24.08 12.24 -18.93
CA THR A 410 23.24 12.08 -17.72
C THR A 410 21.95 12.84 -17.98
N SER A 411 20.82 12.14 -18.05
CA SER A 411 19.50 12.78 -18.09
C SER A 411 19.36 13.68 -16.86
N THR A 412 19.43 15.00 -17.07
CA THR A 412 19.30 15.99 -16.01
C THR A 412 17.86 16.03 -15.54
N VAL A 413 17.51 15.18 -14.58
CA VAL A 413 16.22 15.27 -13.87
C VAL A 413 16.19 16.60 -13.12
N PRO A 414 15.14 17.42 -13.26
CA PRO A 414 15.00 18.66 -12.52
C PRO A 414 15.06 18.48 -11.01
N TYR A 415 15.60 19.48 -10.32
CA TYR A 415 15.78 19.42 -8.88
C TYR A 415 15.86 20.80 -8.24
N VAL A 416 15.62 20.84 -6.93
CA VAL A 416 15.87 21.99 -6.06
C VAL A 416 16.57 21.53 -4.80
N VAL A 417 17.70 22.16 -4.47
CA VAL A 417 18.40 22.02 -3.20
C VAL A 417 17.93 23.13 -2.28
N MET A 418 17.33 22.76 -1.14
CA MET A 418 16.82 23.69 -0.15
C MET A 418 17.56 23.54 1.18
N GLU A 419 17.86 24.67 1.81
CA GLU A 419 18.30 24.77 3.20
C GLU A 419 17.10 25.16 4.07
N PHE A 420 16.90 24.50 5.20
CA PHE A 420 15.80 24.80 6.12
C PHE A 420 16.06 24.30 7.54
N ASP A 421 15.28 24.81 8.48
CA ASP A 421 15.26 24.35 9.87
C ASP A 421 13.97 23.58 10.15
N ILE A 422 14.00 22.65 11.10
CA ILE A 422 12.80 22.02 11.66
C ILE A 422 12.61 22.54 13.08
N ASN A 423 11.49 23.19 13.35
CA ASN A 423 11.17 23.61 14.71
C ASN A 423 10.67 22.44 15.58
N GLN A 424 10.54 22.67 16.89
CA GLN A 424 10.04 21.70 17.87
C GLN A 424 8.62 21.16 17.61
N TYR A 425 7.91 21.71 16.62
CA TYR A 425 6.57 21.28 16.21
C TYR A 425 6.59 20.57 14.84
N GLY A 426 7.77 20.22 14.33
CA GLY A 426 7.89 19.49 13.08
C GLY A 426 7.55 20.31 11.84
N ARG A 427 7.65 21.64 11.90
CA ARG A 427 7.44 22.53 10.74
C ARG A 427 8.76 23.01 10.19
N ALA A 428 8.87 23.03 8.87
CA ALA A 428 9.98 23.67 8.17
C ALA A 428 9.90 25.20 8.33
N VAL A 429 10.98 25.81 8.81
CA VAL A 429 11.15 27.27 8.94
C VAL A 429 12.48 27.67 8.31
N ASN A 430 12.70 28.97 8.07
CA ASN A 430 13.93 29.48 7.46
C ASN A 430 14.32 28.75 6.15
N VAL A 431 13.33 28.55 5.27
CA VAL A 431 13.53 27.85 4.00
C VAL A 431 14.15 28.77 2.96
N ASP A 432 15.34 28.41 2.49
CA ASP A 432 16.09 29.07 1.43
C ASP A 432 16.47 28.06 0.32
N ILE A 433 16.63 28.55 -0.92
CA ILE A 433 17.07 27.72 -2.05
C ILE A 433 18.55 27.97 -2.28
N LEU A 434 19.35 26.89 -2.23
CA LEU A 434 20.78 26.94 -2.50
C LEU A 434 21.09 26.78 -3.99
N GLU A 435 20.39 25.86 -4.65
CA GLU A 435 20.62 25.48 -6.04
C GLU A 435 19.34 24.92 -6.65
N SER A 436 19.15 25.05 -7.97
CA SER A 436 18.06 24.37 -8.67
C SER A 436 18.36 24.21 -10.16
N TRP A 437 17.77 23.18 -10.76
CA TRP A 437 17.68 23.04 -12.21
C TRP A 437 16.22 22.79 -12.60
N PRO A 438 15.62 23.60 -13.51
CA PRO A 438 16.17 24.81 -14.10
C PRO A 438 16.42 25.93 -13.08
N GLU A 439 17.46 26.75 -13.29
CA GLU A 439 17.85 27.81 -12.35
C GLU A 439 16.79 28.91 -12.19
N ASP A 440 16.07 29.24 -13.27
CA ASP A 440 15.18 30.42 -13.34
C ASP A 440 13.66 30.11 -13.25
N ASP A 441 13.26 28.97 -12.69
CA ASP A 441 11.83 28.66 -12.49
C ASP A 441 11.31 29.10 -11.11
N VAL A 442 11.00 30.40 -11.00
CA VAL A 442 10.41 31.03 -9.80
C VAL A 442 9.08 30.37 -9.40
N GLY A 443 8.33 29.82 -10.36
CA GLY A 443 7.05 29.15 -10.11
C GLY A 443 7.26 27.80 -9.42
N MET A 444 8.20 27.00 -9.90
CA MET A 444 8.67 25.77 -9.25
C MET A 444 9.19 26.07 -7.84
N HIS A 445 10.08 27.06 -7.68
CA HIS A 445 10.64 27.45 -6.37
C HIS A 445 9.55 27.78 -5.36
N ARG A 446 8.60 28.64 -5.71
CA ARG A 446 7.49 29.02 -4.82
C ARG A 446 6.62 27.82 -4.44
N ARG A 447 6.33 26.92 -5.40
CA ARG A 447 5.54 25.70 -5.15
C ARG A 447 6.26 24.76 -4.19
N LEU A 448 7.56 24.52 -4.38
CA LEU A 448 8.33 23.61 -3.53
C LEU A 448 8.56 24.18 -2.12
N ILE A 449 8.86 25.47 -1.99
CA ILE A 449 8.91 26.14 -0.68
C ILE A 449 7.55 26.03 0.02
N GLY A 450 6.45 26.28 -0.69
CA GLY A 450 5.10 26.12 -0.16
C GLY A 450 4.82 24.71 0.32
N ALA A 451 5.11 23.71 -0.53
CA ALA A 451 4.94 22.30 -0.20
C ALA A 451 5.76 21.88 1.03
N LEU A 452 7.02 22.34 1.14
CA LEU A 452 7.87 22.06 2.29
C LEU A 452 7.33 22.69 3.58
N ARG A 453 6.86 23.93 3.52
CA ARG A 453 6.24 24.63 4.66
C ARG A 453 4.91 24.01 5.11
N ASP A 454 4.16 23.46 4.16
CA ASP A 454 2.89 22.76 4.42
C ASP A 454 3.11 21.32 4.91
N SER A 455 4.28 20.75 4.65
CA SER A 455 4.66 19.43 5.12
C SER A 455 4.88 19.41 6.64
N ARG A 456 4.70 18.23 7.23
CA ARG A 456 5.05 17.97 8.62
C ARG A 456 6.20 16.97 8.66
N MET A 457 7.10 17.17 9.60
CA MET A 457 8.21 16.28 9.88
C MET A 457 8.19 15.88 11.35
N ARG A 458 8.73 14.72 11.68
CA ARG A 458 9.01 14.36 13.07
C ARG A 458 10.10 15.31 13.60
N PRO A 459 9.87 16.02 14.72
CA PRO A 459 10.93 16.79 15.36
C PRO A 459 12.00 15.85 15.93
N ILE A 460 13.26 16.27 15.92
CA ILE A 460 14.33 15.51 16.56
C ILE A 460 14.14 15.54 18.07
N ILE A 461 14.17 14.38 18.71
CA ILE A 461 13.95 14.24 20.15
C ILE A 461 15.30 14.14 20.84
N ARG A 462 15.55 15.04 21.81
CA ARG A 462 16.75 15.03 22.66
C ARG A 462 16.34 15.13 24.11
N ASP A 463 16.87 14.26 24.97
CA ASP A 463 16.54 14.21 26.39
C ASP A 463 15.01 14.17 26.63
N GLY A 464 14.29 13.40 25.83
CA GLY A 464 12.84 13.26 25.88
C GLY A 464 12.04 14.47 25.36
N ASN A 465 12.69 15.51 24.87
CA ASN A 465 12.04 16.74 24.41
C ASN A 465 12.25 16.99 22.91
N ALA A 466 11.20 17.49 22.25
CA ALA A 466 11.30 17.94 20.87
C ALA A 466 12.25 19.14 20.77
N SER A 467 13.29 18.99 19.97
CA SER A 467 14.35 19.97 19.77
C SER A 467 14.30 20.56 18.36
N ARG A 468 14.83 21.78 18.22
CA ARG A 468 15.00 22.41 16.92
C ARG A 468 16.22 21.83 16.22
N VAL A 469 16.10 21.65 14.91
CA VAL A 469 17.18 21.28 14.00
C VAL A 469 17.40 22.45 13.07
N GLU A 470 18.66 22.84 12.89
CA GLU A 470 19.04 23.98 12.06
C GLU A 470 19.94 23.50 10.91
N ASP A 471 19.97 24.28 9.83
CA ASP A 471 20.89 24.12 8.70
C ASP A 471 20.77 22.75 7.98
N LEU A 472 19.53 22.28 7.74
CA LEU A 472 19.29 21.06 6.98
C LEU A 472 19.31 21.33 5.48
N VAL A 473 20.15 20.62 4.74
CA VAL A 473 20.22 20.70 3.28
C VAL A 473 19.64 19.44 2.65
N TYR A 474 18.66 19.61 1.75
CA TYR A 474 18.03 18.50 1.05
C TYR A 474 17.79 18.78 -0.44
N ARG A 475 18.04 17.77 -1.30
CA ARG A 475 17.80 17.83 -2.75
C ARG A 475 16.48 17.17 -3.11
N PHE A 476 15.52 17.97 -3.53
CA PHE A 476 14.21 17.53 -3.97
C PHE A 476 14.21 17.32 -5.49
N PRO A 477 13.95 16.11 -6.00
CA PRO A 477 13.69 15.91 -7.42
C PRO A 477 12.35 16.55 -7.80
N TYR A 478 12.28 17.11 -9.01
CA TYR A 478 11.09 17.76 -9.56
C TYR A 478 10.82 17.23 -10.96
N GLU A 479 9.56 16.87 -11.22
CA GLU A 479 9.11 16.55 -12.58
C GLU A 479 8.48 17.81 -13.17
N ILE A 480 9.05 18.30 -14.28
CA ILE A 480 8.40 19.34 -15.08
C ILE A 480 7.23 18.64 -15.77
N GLU A 481 6.00 18.95 -15.34
CA GLU A 481 4.82 18.66 -16.15
C GLU A 481 5.05 19.32 -17.51
N SER A 482 5.35 18.53 -18.54
CA SER A 482 5.37 19.02 -19.90
C SER A 482 3.97 19.55 -20.17
N SER A 483 3.82 20.88 -20.22
CA SER A 483 2.64 21.49 -20.79
C SER A 483 2.40 20.79 -22.13
N GLU A 484 1.25 20.13 -22.29
CA GLU A 484 0.83 19.61 -23.58
C GLU A 484 1.02 20.73 -24.61
N SER A 485 2.10 20.63 -25.38
CA SER A 485 2.38 21.53 -26.47
C SER A 485 1.23 21.34 -27.44
N GLY A 486 0.43 22.39 -27.58
CA GLY A 486 -0.72 22.41 -28.47
C GLY A 486 -0.38 21.78 -29.81
N THR A 487 -1.20 20.81 -30.20
CA THR A 487 -1.25 20.39 -31.59
C THR A 487 -2.57 20.89 -32.14
N GLN A 488 -2.42 21.76 -33.14
CA GLN A 488 -3.47 22.36 -33.98
C GLN A 488 -4.28 21.32 -34.73
#